data_AF-A0A914WQ97-F1
#
_entry.id   AF-A0A914WQ97-F1
#
_cell.length_a   1.000
_cell.length_b   1.000
_cell.length_c   1.000
_cell.angle_alpha   90.00
_cell.angle_beta   90.00
_cell.angle_gamma   90.00
#
_symmetry.space_group_name_H-M   'P 1'
#
loop_
_entity.id
_entity.type
_entity.pdbx_description
1 polymer ?
#
loop_
_entity_poly.entity_id
_entity_poly.type
_entity_poly.pdbx_seq_one_letter_code
_entity_poly.pdbx_strand_id
1 'polypeptide(L)'
;MLEEIKEAEQIIDDLRIKLTQTQALYDLFVTAQNSPSKSAKPCEGLICLPDASRAISEHSSDWVSCCECLRKYHFACEGIVMQKEIIASSDGAYWCIKCQDSDFLLPKMIDLTQKKALWVKGKLDESLESVANMKCEAAFMEDIVIRKSGPCAKGLIQALKQLGVDLHAYYTCSFVGNHMHKMLTDDGPSILADSLGDDSPDRDKYKKLFTGLGRIQQFFTADFLDDDRIEELEQCCEQFACDLKESLPNESVTPKMHFLTAHIPAFARRHRTLGLISEQPLESLHARINKLERQYSAYRDVERQMRMVAQELYIKSSVL
;
A
#
# COMPACT_ATOMS: atom_id res chain seq x y z
N MET A 1 2.92 13.60 -4.06
CA MET A 1 4.05 13.76 -3.12
C MET A 1 3.99 12.82 -1.93
N LEU A 2 3.05 12.90 -0.97
CA LEU A 2 3.02 11.95 0.16
C LEU A 2 2.77 10.49 -0.26
N GLU A 3 1.91 10.28 -1.25
CA GLU A 3 1.65 8.95 -1.81
C GLU A 3 2.86 8.41 -2.59
N GLU A 4 3.51 9.26 -3.41
CA GLU A 4 4.77 8.95 -4.08
C GLU A 4 5.90 8.63 -3.08
N ILE A 5 5.95 9.33 -1.94
CA ILE A 5 6.88 9.02 -0.84
C ILE A 5 6.56 7.64 -0.26
N LYS A 6 5.30 7.31 -0.02
CA LYS A 6 4.90 5.98 0.49
C LYS A 6 5.24 4.86 -0.50
N GLU A 7 4.99 5.07 -1.79
CA GLU A 7 5.37 4.11 -2.83
C GLU A 7 6.89 3.93 -2.91
N ALA A 8 7.65 5.02 -2.82
CA ALA A 8 9.11 4.97 -2.78
C ALA A 8 9.66 4.30 -1.51
N GLU A 9 9.01 4.51 -0.35
CA GLU A 9 9.34 3.81 0.90
C GLU A 9 9.11 2.31 0.79
N GLN A 10 8.04 1.88 0.13
CA GLN A 10 7.79 0.46 -0.14
C GLN A 10 8.90 -0.15 -1.03
N ILE A 11 9.37 0.60 -2.04
CA ILE A 11 10.50 0.18 -2.89
C ILE A 11 11.80 0.06 -2.07
N ILE A 12 12.04 0.98 -1.12
CA ILE A 12 13.19 0.94 -0.21
C ILE A 12 13.16 -0.34 0.64
N ASP A 13 12.00 -0.71 1.19
CA ASP A 13 11.87 -1.92 1.99
C ASP A 13 12.11 -3.19 1.16
N ASP A 14 11.60 -3.25 -0.07
CA ASP A 14 11.89 -4.34 -1.00
C ASP A 14 13.40 -4.42 -1.34
N LEU A 15 14.06 -3.28 -1.50
CA LEU A 15 15.51 -3.21 -1.77
C LEU A 15 16.34 -3.64 -0.56
N ARG A 16 15.91 -3.32 0.67
CA ARG A 16 16.55 -3.81 1.90
C ARG A 16 16.50 -5.33 1.99
N ILE A 17 15.33 -5.93 1.75
CA ILE A 17 15.17 -7.39 1.72
C ILE A 17 16.11 -8.01 0.70
N LYS A 18 16.15 -7.46 -0.53
CA LYS A 18 17.05 -7.93 -1.59
C LYS A 18 18.53 -7.79 -1.23
N LEU A 19 18.91 -6.71 -0.56
CA LEU A 19 20.29 -6.50 -0.10
C LEU A 19 20.68 -7.55 0.95
N THR A 20 19.82 -7.79 1.94
CA THR A 20 20.02 -8.85 2.94
C THR A 20 20.19 -10.21 2.28
N GLN A 21 19.34 -10.54 1.31
CA GLN A 21 19.40 -11.82 0.60
C GLN A 21 20.70 -12.00 -0.20
N THR A 22 21.08 -10.98 -0.97
CA THR A 22 22.29 -11.01 -1.80
C THR A 22 23.57 -11.02 -0.95
N GLN A 23 23.59 -10.28 0.16
CA GLN A 23 24.71 -10.26 1.11
C GLN A 23 24.86 -11.62 1.82
N ALA A 24 23.76 -12.20 2.31
CA ALA A 24 23.79 -13.53 2.92
C ALA A 24 24.31 -14.60 1.95
N LEU A 25 23.92 -14.52 0.67
CA LEU A 25 24.42 -15.44 -0.36
C LEU A 25 25.93 -15.27 -0.59
N TYR A 26 26.41 -14.04 -0.67
CA TYR A 26 27.83 -13.75 -0.78
C TYR A 26 28.60 -14.33 0.42
N ASP A 27 28.13 -14.10 1.64
CA ASP A 27 28.78 -14.60 2.87
C ASP A 27 28.84 -16.14 2.89
N LEU A 28 27.81 -16.83 2.39
CA LEU A 28 27.83 -18.29 2.23
C LEU A 28 28.90 -18.76 1.24
N PHE A 29 29.03 -18.11 0.08
CA PHE A 29 30.05 -18.48 -0.90
C PHE A 29 31.47 -18.20 -0.40
N VAL A 30 31.69 -17.11 0.32
CA VAL A 30 32.97 -16.79 0.98
C VAL A 30 33.30 -17.84 2.04
N THR A 31 32.33 -18.19 2.88
CA THR A 31 32.53 -19.23 3.91
C THR A 31 32.89 -20.57 3.28
N ALA A 32 32.19 -20.94 2.21
CA ALA A 32 32.38 -22.22 1.54
C ALA A 32 33.69 -22.28 0.73
N GLN A 33 34.31 -21.14 0.38
CA GLN A 33 35.67 -21.09 -0.16
C GLN A 33 36.72 -21.61 0.83
N ASN A 34 36.52 -21.33 2.12
CA ASN A 34 37.45 -21.72 3.19
C ASN A 34 37.19 -23.13 3.72
N SER A 35 36.07 -23.75 3.36
CA SER A 35 35.69 -25.11 3.75
C SER A 35 34.80 -25.74 2.69
N PRO A 36 35.39 -26.23 1.58
CA PRO A 36 34.60 -26.73 0.46
C PRO A 36 33.89 -28.04 0.82
N SER A 37 32.58 -27.97 1.03
CA SER A 37 31.75 -29.18 0.99
C SER A 37 31.56 -29.59 -0.48
N LYS A 38 31.72 -30.89 -0.77
CA LYS A 38 31.39 -31.41 -2.10
C LYS A 38 29.90 -31.23 -2.36
N SER A 39 29.54 -30.94 -3.61
CA SER A 39 28.13 -30.87 -3.99
C SER A 39 27.41 -32.18 -3.61
N ALA A 40 26.40 -32.07 -2.76
CA ALA A 40 25.53 -33.20 -2.45
C ALA A 40 24.71 -33.52 -3.70
N LYS A 41 24.81 -34.76 -4.21
CA LYS A 41 23.90 -35.23 -5.27
C LYS A 41 22.46 -35.16 -4.74
N PRO A 42 21.51 -34.55 -5.47
CA PRO A 42 21.51 -34.37 -6.92
C PRO A 42 21.92 -32.98 -7.47
N CYS A 43 22.42 -32.04 -6.65
CA CYS A 43 22.84 -30.72 -7.13
C CYS A 43 24.23 -30.74 -7.77
N GLU A 44 24.37 -30.11 -8.94
CA GLU A 44 25.61 -30.06 -9.75
C GLU A 44 26.32 -28.70 -9.72
N GLY A 45 25.88 -27.81 -8.82
CA GLY A 45 26.45 -26.49 -8.59
C GLY A 45 27.91 -26.55 -8.12
N LEU A 46 28.61 -25.42 -8.22
CA LEU A 46 30.00 -25.31 -7.72
C LEU A 46 30.10 -25.67 -6.24
N ILE A 47 29.09 -25.24 -5.47
CA ILE A 47 28.87 -25.59 -4.06
C ILE A 47 27.37 -25.81 -3.89
N CYS A 48 27.00 -26.79 -3.07
CA CYS A 48 25.61 -27.07 -2.73
C CYS A 48 25.28 -26.45 -1.37
N LEU A 49 24.38 -25.45 -1.36
CA LEU A 49 24.01 -24.67 -0.17
C LEU A 49 22.55 -24.85 0.31
N PRO A 50 21.84 -25.98 0.14
CA PRO A 50 20.38 -26.04 0.32
C PRO A 50 19.90 -25.74 1.74
N ASP A 51 20.56 -26.29 2.77
CA ASP A 51 20.13 -26.06 4.16
C ASP A 51 20.53 -24.66 4.66
N ALA A 52 21.67 -24.15 4.21
CA ALA A 52 22.13 -22.80 4.54
C ALA A 52 21.36 -21.71 3.76
N SER A 53 20.90 -22.03 2.54
CA SER A 53 20.19 -21.08 1.69
C SER A 53 18.75 -20.89 2.11
N ARG A 54 18.08 -21.88 2.73
CA ARG A 54 16.70 -21.74 3.25
C ARG A 54 16.49 -20.52 4.15
N ALA A 55 17.53 -20.06 4.84
CA ALA A 55 17.50 -18.86 5.66
C ALA A 55 17.55 -17.54 4.84
N ILE A 56 17.89 -17.60 3.55
CA ILE A 56 17.99 -16.46 2.63
C ILE A 56 16.61 -16.10 2.08
N SER A 57 15.90 -17.07 1.49
CA SER A 57 14.54 -16.89 0.97
C SER A 57 13.81 -18.22 0.83
N GLU A 58 12.48 -18.18 0.83
CA GLU A 58 11.62 -19.36 0.66
C GLU A 58 11.95 -20.13 -0.63
N HIS A 59 12.30 -19.40 -1.70
CA HIS A 59 12.60 -19.98 -3.01
C HIS A 59 14.09 -20.30 -3.23
N SER A 60 14.98 -19.92 -2.31
CA SER A 60 16.42 -20.11 -2.48
C SER A 60 16.84 -21.58 -2.67
N SER A 61 16.09 -22.51 -2.06
CA SER A 61 16.28 -23.95 -2.16
C SER A 61 15.48 -24.60 -3.29
N ASP A 62 14.74 -23.82 -4.07
CA ASP A 62 14.01 -24.34 -5.24
C ASP A 62 14.99 -24.69 -6.37
N TRP A 63 14.52 -25.52 -7.29
CA TRP A 63 15.33 -26.16 -8.32
C TRP A 63 15.16 -25.51 -9.68
N VAL A 64 16.27 -25.47 -10.43
CA VAL A 64 16.31 -25.10 -11.84
C VAL A 64 17.08 -26.15 -12.64
N SER A 65 16.67 -26.37 -13.89
CA SER A 65 17.34 -27.32 -14.81
C SER A 65 17.93 -26.56 -15.99
N CYS A 66 19.21 -26.82 -16.29
CA CYS A 66 19.89 -26.20 -17.43
C CYS A 66 19.38 -26.77 -18.76
N CYS A 67 19.07 -25.92 -19.73
CA CYS A 67 18.61 -26.32 -21.06
C CYS A 67 19.69 -27.04 -21.89
N GLU A 68 20.97 -26.78 -21.61
CA GLU A 68 22.09 -27.35 -22.36
C GLU A 68 22.54 -28.69 -21.78
N CYS A 69 22.95 -28.71 -20.51
CA CYS A 69 23.50 -29.93 -19.89
C CYS A 69 22.47 -30.80 -19.18
N LEU A 70 21.21 -30.35 -19.09
CA LEU A 70 20.08 -31.04 -18.42
C LEU A 70 20.31 -31.36 -16.94
N ARG A 71 21.33 -30.75 -16.32
CA ARG A 71 21.64 -30.92 -14.90
C ARG A 71 20.77 -30.01 -14.04
N LYS A 72 20.62 -30.40 -12.77
CA LYS A 72 19.80 -29.72 -11.77
C LYS A 72 20.65 -28.95 -10.77
N TYR A 73 20.14 -27.78 -10.41
CA TYR A 73 20.80 -26.83 -9.52
C TYR A 73 19.75 -26.23 -8.59
N HIS A 74 20.13 -25.86 -7.36
CA HIS A 74 19.31 -24.95 -6.59
C HIS A 74 19.55 -23.51 -7.06
N PHE A 75 18.54 -22.65 -6.99
CA PHE A 75 18.70 -21.23 -7.36
C PHE A 75 19.87 -20.57 -6.63
N ALA A 76 19.96 -20.72 -5.30
CA ALA A 76 21.06 -20.15 -4.52
C ALA A 76 22.44 -20.68 -4.95
N CYS A 77 22.54 -21.96 -5.35
CA CYS A 77 23.80 -22.57 -5.77
C CYS A 77 24.34 -21.99 -7.09
N GLU A 78 23.44 -21.41 -7.91
CA GLU A 78 23.76 -20.72 -9.16
C GLU A 78 23.73 -19.19 -8.99
N GLY A 79 23.74 -18.70 -7.75
CA GLY A 79 23.74 -17.27 -7.47
C GLY A 79 22.42 -16.56 -7.81
N ILE A 80 21.33 -17.31 -8.00
CA ILE A 80 19.99 -16.81 -8.31
C ILE A 80 19.25 -16.61 -6.98
N VAL A 81 18.97 -15.35 -6.63
CA VAL A 81 18.30 -15.02 -5.37
C VAL A 81 17.23 -13.95 -5.51
N MET A 82 17.23 -13.20 -6.61
CA MET A 82 16.20 -12.20 -6.85
C MET A 82 14.98 -12.85 -7.52
N GLN A 83 13.78 -12.45 -7.11
CA GLN A 83 12.52 -12.98 -7.66
C GLN A 83 12.41 -12.84 -9.18
N LYS A 84 12.91 -11.74 -9.75
CA LYS A 84 12.96 -11.53 -11.22
C LYS A 84 13.80 -12.59 -11.93
N GLU A 85 14.88 -13.05 -11.31
CA GLU A 85 15.80 -14.05 -11.86
C GLU A 85 15.18 -15.44 -11.76
N ILE A 86 14.47 -15.73 -10.67
CA ILE A 86 13.73 -16.97 -10.46
C ILE A 86 12.64 -17.12 -11.53
N ILE A 87 11.85 -16.07 -11.76
CA ILE A 87 10.80 -16.06 -12.80
C ILE A 87 11.42 -16.28 -14.17
N ALA A 88 12.44 -15.51 -14.54
CA ALA A 88 13.13 -15.64 -15.82
C ALA A 88 13.73 -17.03 -16.03
N SER A 89 14.20 -17.67 -14.96
CA SER A 89 14.76 -19.02 -15.00
C SER A 89 13.69 -20.12 -15.06
N SER A 90 12.47 -19.81 -14.61
CA SER A 90 11.33 -20.75 -14.60
C SER A 90 10.57 -20.78 -15.93
N ASP A 91 10.68 -19.72 -16.75
CA ASP A 91 10.06 -19.62 -18.08
C ASP A 91 10.74 -20.50 -19.16
N GLY A 92 11.66 -21.40 -18.77
CA GLY A 92 12.16 -22.49 -19.61
C GLY A 92 13.41 -22.17 -20.44
N ALA A 93 14.06 -21.04 -20.22
CA ALA A 93 15.27 -20.61 -20.93
C ALA A 93 16.45 -20.34 -19.97
N TYR A 94 16.80 -21.35 -19.17
CA TYR A 94 17.89 -21.25 -18.20
C TYR A 94 19.15 -22.00 -18.64
N TRP A 95 20.28 -21.30 -18.70
CA TRP A 95 21.60 -21.92 -18.85
C TRP A 95 22.37 -21.82 -17.54
N CYS A 96 22.91 -22.95 -17.05
CA CYS A 96 23.75 -22.91 -15.86
C CYS A 96 25.06 -22.17 -16.11
N ILE A 97 25.66 -21.67 -15.05
CA ILE A 97 26.87 -20.86 -15.09
C ILE A 97 28.02 -21.60 -15.79
N LYS A 98 28.16 -22.92 -15.59
CA LYS A 98 29.19 -23.73 -16.28
C LYS A 98 28.96 -23.87 -17.79
N CYS A 99 27.70 -23.84 -18.24
CA CYS A 99 27.38 -23.85 -19.67
C CYS A 99 27.54 -22.47 -20.31
N GLN A 100 27.40 -21.39 -19.51
CA GLN A 100 27.66 -20.03 -19.97
C GLN A 100 29.16 -19.70 -20.02
N ASP A 101 29.93 -20.20 -19.05
CA ASP A 101 31.38 -20.03 -18.94
C ASP A 101 31.98 -21.32 -18.35
N SER A 102 32.65 -22.10 -19.21
CA SER A 102 33.24 -23.39 -18.80
C SER A 102 34.36 -23.24 -17.78
N ASP A 103 35.01 -22.07 -17.75
CA ASP A 103 36.08 -21.72 -16.79
C ASP A 103 35.51 -20.98 -15.57
N PHE A 104 34.20 -21.09 -15.32
CA PHE A 104 33.58 -20.46 -14.17
C PHE A 104 33.86 -21.25 -12.90
N LEU A 105 34.58 -20.60 -11.98
CA LEU A 105 35.00 -21.16 -10.70
C LEU A 105 34.41 -20.38 -9.53
N LEU A 106 34.50 -20.96 -8.33
CA LEU A 106 33.96 -20.36 -7.11
C LEU A 106 34.39 -18.89 -6.87
N PRO A 107 35.65 -18.46 -7.13
CA PRO A 107 36.01 -17.05 -7.00
C PRO A 107 35.20 -16.11 -7.90
N LYS A 108 34.83 -16.53 -9.12
CA LYS A 108 33.94 -15.76 -10.00
C LYS A 108 32.51 -15.73 -9.45
N MET A 109 32.05 -16.77 -8.74
CA MET A 109 30.75 -16.77 -8.06
C MET A 109 30.72 -15.74 -6.91
N ILE A 110 31.80 -15.70 -6.12
CA ILE A 110 31.95 -14.73 -5.03
C ILE A 110 31.93 -13.31 -5.58
N ASP A 111 32.71 -13.03 -6.64
CA ASP A 111 32.71 -11.74 -7.32
C ASP A 111 31.32 -11.38 -7.91
N LEU A 112 30.64 -12.34 -8.56
CA LEU A 112 29.29 -12.14 -9.09
C LEU A 112 28.28 -11.75 -8.00
N THR A 113 28.27 -12.50 -6.89
CA THR A 113 27.35 -12.24 -5.78
C THR A 113 27.67 -10.95 -5.03
N GLN A 114 28.95 -10.61 -4.89
CA GLN A 114 29.40 -9.32 -4.37
C GLN A 114 28.94 -8.15 -5.26
N LYS A 115 29.11 -8.27 -6.59
CA LYS A 115 28.64 -7.26 -7.56
C LYS A 115 27.13 -7.08 -7.50
N LYS A 116 26.36 -8.16 -7.34
CA LYS A 116 24.92 -8.09 -7.13
C LYS A 116 24.57 -7.32 -5.85
N ALA A 117 25.21 -7.63 -4.73
CA ALA A 117 24.99 -6.93 -3.46
C ALA A 117 25.33 -5.44 -3.57
N LEU A 118 26.47 -5.09 -4.18
CA LEU A 118 26.87 -3.70 -4.42
C LEU A 118 25.88 -2.96 -5.33
N TRP A 119 25.38 -3.61 -6.38
CA TRP A 119 24.38 -3.02 -7.26
C TRP A 119 23.07 -2.73 -6.52
N VAL A 120 22.57 -3.68 -5.71
CA VAL A 120 21.35 -3.48 -4.91
C VAL A 120 21.57 -2.37 -3.88
N LYS A 121 22.76 -2.32 -3.24
CA LYS A 121 23.12 -1.27 -2.30
C LYS A 121 23.12 0.11 -2.97
N GLY A 122 23.74 0.25 -4.14
CA GLY A 122 23.71 1.51 -4.88
C GLY A 122 22.30 1.98 -5.22
N LYS A 123 21.42 1.06 -5.61
CA LYS A 123 19.99 1.37 -5.86
C LYS A 123 19.23 1.77 -4.60
N LEU A 124 19.55 1.14 -3.47
CA LEU A 124 19.00 1.50 -2.17
C LEU A 124 19.44 2.90 -1.76
N ASP A 125 20.73 3.22 -1.88
CA ASP A 125 21.29 4.53 -1.55
C ASP A 125 20.68 5.65 -2.41
N GLU A 126 20.57 5.44 -3.74
CA GLU A 126 19.90 6.37 -4.67
C GLU A 126 18.44 6.63 -4.27
N SER A 127 17.72 5.58 -3.88
CA SER A 127 16.31 5.66 -3.50
C SER A 127 16.12 6.35 -2.15
N LEU A 128 17.01 6.10 -1.18
CA LEU A 128 17.05 6.79 0.12
C LEU A 128 17.28 8.29 -0.05
N GLU A 129 18.24 8.69 -0.89
CA GLU A 129 18.51 10.10 -1.19
C GLU A 129 17.31 10.77 -1.87
N SER A 130 16.70 10.11 -2.85
CA SER A 130 15.51 10.61 -3.53
C SER A 130 14.35 10.85 -2.55
N VAL A 131 14.06 9.90 -1.65
CA VAL A 131 13.01 10.06 -0.63
C VAL A 131 13.35 11.17 0.36
N ALA A 132 14.61 11.32 0.76
CA ALA A 132 15.04 12.41 1.63
C ALA A 132 14.78 13.78 0.97
N ASN A 133 15.12 13.93 -0.32
CA ASN A 133 14.88 15.16 -1.08
C ASN A 133 13.38 15.46 -1.20
N MET A 134 12.55 14.47 -1.54
CA MET A 134 11.10 14.64 -1.62
C MET A 134 10.50 15.06 -0.27
N LYS A 135 10.96 14.49 0.85
CA LYS A 135 10.52 14.89 2.19
C LYS A 135 10.92 16.32 2.52
N CYS A 136 12.14 16.74 2.15
CA CYS A 136 12.59 18.11 2.33
C CYS A 136 11.77 19.10 1.50
N GLU A 137 11.48 18.80 0.23
CA GLU A 137 10.64 19.62 -0.63
C GLU A 137 9.20 19.74 -0.11
N ALA A 138 8.62 18.62 0.36
CA ALA A 138 7.30 18.61 0.98
C ALA A 138 7.25 19.56 2.19
N ALA A 139 8.25 19.46 3.08
CA ALA A 139 8.35 20.31 4.27
C ALA A 139 8.51 21.79 3.89
N PHE A 140 9.27 22.09 2.84
CA PHE A 140 9.45 23.47 2.35
C PHE A 140 8.16 24.06 1.79
N MET A 141 7.45 23.32 0.94
CA MET A 141 6.17 23.78 0.40
C MET A 141 5.14 23.99 1.51
N GLU A 142 5.10 23.08 2.47
CA GLU A 142 4.23 23.20 3.63
C GLU A 142 4.54 24.45 4.46
N ASP A 143 5.81 24.75 4.72
CA ASP A 143 6.22 25.98 5.41
C ASP A 143 5.79 27.24 4.64
N ILE A 144 5.89 27.26 3.30
CA ILE A 144 5.40 28.37 2.48
C ILE A 144 3.88 28.54 2.62
N VAL A 145 3.12 27.44 2.54
CA VAL A 145 1.66 27.44 2.67
C VAL A 145 1.27 27.94 4.06
N ILE A 146 1.90 27.43 5.11
CA ILE A 146 1.67 27.83 6.49
C ILE A 146 2.00 29.32 6.67
N ARG A 147 3.16 29.81 6.20
CA ARG A 147 3.54 31.22 6.36
C ARG A 147 2.58 32.20 5.71
N LYS A 148 1.96 31.82 4.58
CA LYS A 148 0.96 32.64 3.88
C LYS A 148 -0.47 32.45 4.39
N SER A 149 -0.69 31.51 5.30
CA SER A 149 -2.01 31.18 5.84
C SER A 149 -2.35 31.98 7.10
N GLY A 150 -3.62 32.39 7.24
CA GLY A 150 -4.14 33.02 8.45
C GLY A 150 -4.21 32.05 9.66
N PRO A 151 -4.44 32.55 10.89
CA PRO A 151 -4.42 31.73 12.11
C PRO A 151 -5.36 30.52 12.06
N CYS A 152 -6.59 30.70 11.55
CA CYS A 152 -7.57 29.62 11.40
C CYS A 152 -7.09 28.52 10.43
N ALA A 153 -6.54 28.90 9.26
CA ALA A 153 -6.01 27.93 8.31
C ALA A 153 -4.81 27.14 8.88
N LYS A 154 -3.96 27.79 9.70
CA LYS A 154 -2.87 27.10 10.41
C LYS A 154 -3.40 26.12 11.45
N GLY A 155 -4.39 26.54 12.24
CA GLY A 155 -5.06 25.70 13.22
C GLY A 155 -5.65 24.46 12.56
N LEU A 156 -6.34 24.63 11.42
CA LEU A 156 -6.94 23.53 10.69
C LEU A 156 -5.89 22.54 10.16
N ILE A 157 -4.79 23.02 9.59
CA ILE A 157 -3.70 22.14 9.14
C ILE A 157 -3.13 21.33 10.31
N GLN A 158 -2.95 21.96 11.48
CA GLN A 158 -2.45 21.27 12.67
C GLN A 158 -3.44 20.21 13.18
N ALA A 159 -4.73 20.53 13.21
CA ALA A 159 -5.80 19.60 13.57
C ALA A 159 -5.84 18.38 12.62
N LEU A 160 -5.76 18.61 11.31
CA LEU A 160 -5.72 17.53 10.31
C LEU A 160 -4.48 16.63 10.50
N LYS A 161 -3.31 17.22 10.74
CA LYS A 161 -2.08 16.46 11.07
C LYS A 161 -2.22 15.62 12.32
N GLN A 162 -2.81 16.16 13.38
CA GLN A 162 -3.05 15.45 14.63
C GLN A 162 -3.93 14.20 14.41
N LEU A 163 -4.90 14.31 13.50
CA LEU A 163 -5.76 13.19 13.11
C LEU A 163 -5.10 12.23 12.10
N GLY A 164 -3.89 12.55 11.63
CA GLY A 164 -3.22 11.82 10.54
C GLY A 164 -4.04 11.84 9.26
N VAL A 165 -4.59 13.02 8.94
CA VAL A 165 -5.38 13.29 7.74
C VAL A 165 -4.57 14.22 6.84
N ASP A 166 -4.33 13.75 5.62
CA ASP A 166 -3.62 14.51 4.60
C ASP A 166 -4.61 15.05 3.56
N LEU A 167 -4.48 16.32 3.19
CA LEU A 167 -5.19 16.86 2.04
C LEU A 167 -4.62 16.24 0.77
N HIS A 168 -5.46 15.54 0.00
CA HIS A 168 -5.01 14.94 -1.25
C HIS A 168 -4.74 16.05 -2.29
N ALA A 169 -3.52 16.07 -2.84
CA ALA A 169 -3.06 17.13 -3.74
C ALA A 169 -3.64 17.04 -5.17
N TYR A 170 -4.16 15.89 -5.60
CA TYR A 170 -4.67 15.73 -6.95
C TYR A 170 -6.09 16.29 -7.10
N TYR A 171 -6.18 17.34 -7.92
CA TYR A 171 -7.35 18.00 -8.53
C TYR A 171 -8.39 18.73 -7.64
N THR A 172 -8.59 18.41 -6.35
CA THR A 172 -9.71 19.02 -5.59
C THR A 172 -9.47 19.33 -4.11
N CYS A 173 -8.27 19.13 -3.55
CA CYS A 173 -8.07 19.25 -2.09
C CYS A 173 -9.12 18.46 -1.29
N SER A 174 -9.43 17.23 -1.73
CA SER A 174 -10.52 16.42 -1.20
C SER A 174 -10.06 15.42 -0.14
N PHE A 175 -10.99 14.98 0.70
CA PHE A 175 -10.78 13.92 1.70
C PHE A 175 -11.29 12.57 1.17
N VAL A 176 -10.55 11.49 1.44
CA VAL A 176 -10.99 10.11 1.14
C VAL A 176 -11.77 9.53 2.33
N GLY A 177 -12.43 8.38 2.14
CA GLY A 177 -13.29 7.77 3.18
C GLY A 177 -12.59 7.56 4.53
N ASN A 178 -11.33 7.12 4.53
CA ASN A 178 -10.54 6.95 5.76
C ASN A 178 -10.26 8.28 6.47
N HIS A 179 -10.07 9.37 5.72
CA HIS A 179 -9.90 10.70 6.30
C HIS A 179 -11.20 11.17 6.96
N MET A 180 -12.33 11.01 6.27
CA MET A 180 -13.64 11.35 6.82
C MET A 180 -13.95 10.56 8.08
N HIS A 181 -13.62 9.26 8.13
CA HIS A 181 -13.77 8.44 9.33
C HIS A 181 -13.00 9.05 10.51
N LYS A 182 -11.70 9.29 10.37
CA LYS A 182 -10.87 9.91 11.42
C LYS A 182 -11.35 11.29 11.87
N MET A 183 -11.90 12.07 10.94
CA MET A 183 -12.41 13.42 11.20
C MET A 183 -13.73 13.43 11.97
N LEU A 184 -14.55 12.39 11.82
CA LEU A 184 -15.92 12.36 12.29
C LEU A 184 -16.17 11.34 13.42
N THR A 185 -15.17 10.52 13.76
CA THR A 185 -15.22 9.61 14.93
C THR A 185 -14.36 10.11 16.07
N ASP A 186 -14.59 9.53 17.25
CA ASP A 186 -13.80 9.76 18.47
C ASP A 186 -13.64 11.26 18.79
N ASP A 187 -12.40 11.71 18.98
CA ASP A 187 -12.06 13.10 19.28
C ASP A 187 -12.02 14.00 18.04
N GLY A 188 -12.19 13.45 16.82
CA GLY A 188 -12.12 14.15 15.54
C GLY A 188 -12.94 15.43 15.48
N PRO A 189 -14.26 15.39 15.78
CA PRO A 189 -15.11 16.57 15.81
C PRO A 189 -14.62 17.67 16.76
N SER A 190 -14.05 17.30 17.91
CA SER A 190 -13.51 18.26 18.88
C SER A 190 -12.23 18.91 18.35
N ILE A 191 -11.28 18.09 17.88
CA ILE A 191 -10.00 18.55 17.33
C ILE A 191 -10.21 19.49 16.14
N LEU A 192 -11.17 19.20 15.26
CA LEU A 192 -11.52 20.08 14.14
C LEU A 192 -12.16 21.38 14.60
N ALA A 193 -13.04 21.36 15.60
CA ALA A 193 -13.65 22.58 16.12
C ALA A 193 -12.61 23.48 16.80
N ASP A 194 -11.73 22.91 17.61
CA ASP A 194 -10.68 23.63 18.35
C ASP A 194 -9.69 24.33 17.40
N SER A 195 -9.61 23.89 16.14
CA SER A 195 -8.82 24.54 15.09
C SER A 195 -9.24 25.99 14.78
N LEU A 196 -10.47 26.36 15.14
CA LEU A 196 -11.01 27.72 14.99
C LEU A 196 -10.50 28.69 16.08
N GLY A 197 -9.89 28.16 17.15
CA GLY A 197 -9.45 28.91 18.32
C GLY A 197 -10.51 29.00 19.43
N ASP A 198 -10.05 29.08 20.68
CA ASP A 198 -10.91 28.99 21.87
C ASP A 198 -11.96 30.11 21.98
N ASP A 199 -11.62 31.30 21.47
CA ASP A 199 -12.50 32.47 21.50
C ASP A 199 -13.50 32.52 20.33
N SER A 200 -13.47 31.54 19.42
CA SER A 200 -14.33 31.55 18.25
C SER A 200 -15.79 31.27 18.63
N PRO A 201 -16.74 32.16 18.30
CA PRO A 201 -18.16 31.94 18.56
C PRO A 201 -18.75 30.80 17.72
N ASP A 202 -18.00 30.32 16.71
CA ASP A 202 -18.44 29.24 15.82
C ASP A 202 -17.90 27.87 16.24
N ARG A 203 -16.97 27.79 17.20
CA ARG A 203 -16.36 26.52 17.66
C ARG A 203 -17.43 25.48 18.02
N ASP A 204 -18.34 25.85 18.91
CA ASP A 204 -19.37 24.94 19.41
C ASP A 204 -20.37 24.55 18.32
N LYS A 205 -20.63 25.47 17.37
CA LYS A 205 -21.46 25.20 16.19
C LYS A 205 -20.85 24.11 15.31
N TYR A 206 -19.59 24.28 14.92
CA TYR A 206 -18.90 23.28 14.08
C TYR A 206 -18.70 21.96 14.82
N LYS A 207 -18.41 21.98 16.13
CA LYS A 207 -18.36 20.76 16.94
C LYS A 207 -19.67 20.00 16.90
N LYS A 208 -20.80 20.69 17.07
CA LYS A 208 -22.15 20.10 16.99
C LYS A 208 -22.40 19.49 15.61
N LEU A 209 -22.08 20.22 14.54
CA LEU A 209 -22.27 19.76 13.16
C LEU A 209 -21.40 18.53 12.82
N PHE A 210 -20.10 18.55 13.14
CA PHE A 210 -19.22 17.41 12.89
C PHE A 210 -19.63 16.17 13.69
N THR A 211 -20.07 16.36 14.94
CA THR A 211 -20.58 15.26 15.77
C THR A 211 -21.85 14.66 15.17
N GLY A 212 -22.81 15.50 14.75
CA GLY A 212 -24.05 15.06 14.11
C GLY A 212 -23.78 14.29 12.81
N LEU A 213 -22.87 14.81 11.98
CA LEU A 213 -22.47 14.15 10.74
C LEU A 213 -21.78 12.79 11.01
N GLY A 214 -20.93 12.71 12.03
CA GLY A 214 -20.29 11.47 12.45
C GLY A 214 -21.28 10.42 12.94
N ARG A 215 -22.33 10.82 13.67
CA ARG A 215 -23.42 9.89 14.06
C ARG A 215 -24.14 9.32 12.84
N ILE A 216 -24.48 10.18 11.87
CA ILE A 216 -25.13 9.74 10.62
C ILE A 216 -24.23 8.79 9.82
N GLN A 217 -22.92 9.04 9.78
CA GLN A 217 -21.96 8.20 9.05
C GLN A 217 -22.00 6.73 9.52
N GLN A 218 -22.28 6.47 10.80
CA GLN A 218 -22.29 5.11 11.36
C GLN A 218 -23.38 4.20 10.77
N PHE A 219 -24.37 4.75 10.07
CA PHE A 219 -25.43 3.99 9.39
C PHE A 219 -25.04 3.58 7.96
N PHE A 220 -23.95 4.12 7.41
CA PHE A 220 -23.45 3.77 6.07
C PHE A 220 -22.57 2.51 6.11
N THR A 221 -23.09 1.45 6.73
CA THR A 221 -22.45 0.13 6.76
C THR A 221 -22.99 -0.77 5.65
N ALA A 222 -22.17 -1.72 5.22
CA ALA A 222 -22.54 -2.75 4.25
C ALA A 222 -23.39 -3.86 4.91
N ASP A 223 -24.53 -3.47 5.49
CA ASP A 223 -25.45 -4.37 6.17
C ASP A 223 -26.91 -3.92 5.97
N PHE A 224 -27.85 -4.77 6.40
CA PHE A 224 -29.26 -4.42 6.51
C PHE A 224 -29.55 -3.66 7.81
N LEU A 225 -30.46 -2.69 7.74
CA LEU A 225 -30.95 -1.90 8.86
C LEU A 225 -32.31 -2.42 9.28
N ASP A 226 -32.44 -2.74 10.57
CA ASP A 226 -33.74 -3.02 11.20
C ASP A 226 -34.55 -1.74 11.42
N ASP A 227 -35.81 -1.89 11.86
CA ASP A 227 -36.71 -0.75 12.08
C ASP A 227 -36.16 0.23 13.13
N ASP A 228 -35.63 -0.27 14.25
CA ASP A 228 -35.10 0.54 15.35
C ASP A 228 -33.91 1.41 14.88
N ARG A 229 -33.00 0.83 14.08
CA ARG A 229 -31.85 1.54 13.50
C ARG A 229 -32.28 2.57 12.47
N ILE A 230 -33.34 2.33 11.72
CA ILE A 230 -33.87 3.31 10.76
C ILE A 230 -34.54 4.48 11.50
N GLU A 231 -35.26 4.21 12.60
CA GLU A 231 -35.81 5.27 13.46
C GLU A 231 -34.70 6.12 14.10
N GLU A 232 -33.59 5.50 14.54
CA GLU A 232 -32.43 6.22 15.06
C GLU A 232 -31.77 7.11 13.99
N LEU A 233 -31.61 6.59 12.77
CA LEU A 233 -31.10 7.35 11.62
C LEU A 233 -31.99 8.57 11.32
N GLU A 234 -33.31 8.40 11.35
CA GLU A 234 -34.28 9.47 11.14
C GLU A 234 -34.09 10.61 12.14
N GLN A 235 -34.03 10.27 13.42
CA GLN A 235 -33.80 11.25 14.47
C GLN A 235 -32.46 11.96 14.30
N CYS A 236 -31.41 11.24 13.91
CA CYS A 236 -30.10 11.84 13.64
C CYS A 236 -30.13 12.81 12.45
N CYS A 237 -30.76 12.43 11.35
CA CYS A 237 -30.89 13.28 10.16
C CYS A 237 -31.72 14.54 10.44
N GLU A 238 -32.83 14.41 11.17
CA GLU A 238 -33.67 15.53 11.58
C GLU A 238 -32.93 16.49 12.51
N GLN A 239 -32.28 15.95 13.55
CA GLN A 239 -31.50 16.76 14.48
C GLN A 239 -30.38 17.51 13.76
N PHE A 240 -29.65 16.82 12.87
CA PHE A 240 -28.59 17.44 12.08
C PHE A 240 -29.12 18.54 11.15
N ALA A 241 -30.31 18.37 10.55
CA ALA A 241 -30.94 19.41 9.74
C ALA A 241 -31.30 20.67 10.56
N CYS A 242 -31.82 20.48 11.78
CA CYS A 242 -32.07 21.58 12.72
C CYS A 242 -30.76 22.28 13.09
N ASP A 243 -29.74 21.52 13.46
CA ASP A 243 -28.43 22.04 13.85
C ASP A 243 -27.76 22.82 12.74
N LEU A 244 -27.87 22.35 11.49
CA LEU A 244 -27.36 23.03 10.30
C LEU A 244 -28.04 24.39 10.11
N LYS A 245 -29.36 24.44 10.24
CA LYS A 245 -30.14 25.66 10.09
C LYS A 245 -29.86 26.69 11.19
N GLU A 246 -29.68 26.23 12.43
CA GLU A 246 -29.33 27.09 13.56
C GLU A 246 -27.89 27.61 13.46
N SER A 247 -26.95 26.74 13.08
CA SER A 247 -25.53 27.04 13.05
C SER A 247 -25.13 27.90 11.86
N LEU A 248 -25.73 27.65 10.69
CA LEU A 248 -25.37 28.23 9.41
C LEU A 248 -26.62 28.75 8.65
N PRO A 249 -27.38 29.71 9.22
CA PRO A 249 -28.69 30.13 8.69
C PRO A 249 -28.63 30.82 7.33
N ASN A 250 -27.47 31.37 6.97
CA ASN A 250 -27.27 32.12 5.72
C ASN A 250 -26.56 31.29 4.64
N GLU A 251 -26.17 30.05 4.94
CA GLU A 251 -25.46 29.19 4.00
C GLU A 251 -26.43 28.43 3.09
N SER A 252 -26.02 28.23 1.84
CA SER A 252 -26.79 27.42 0.91
C SER A 252 -26.64 25.93 1.24
N VAL A 253 -27.76 25.20 1.28
CA VAL A 253 -27.75 23.75 1.43
C VAL A 253 -27.33 23.10 0.12
N THR A 254 -26.21 22.36 0.14
CA THR A 254 -25.75 21.63 -1.05
C THR A 254 -26.70 20.47 -1.37
N PRO A 255 -26.76 20.01 -2.64
CA PRO A 255 -27.57 18.84 -2.99
C PRO A 255 -27.26 17.61 -2.13
N LYS A 256 -25.96 17.35 -1.84
CA LYS A 256 -25.56 16.23 -0.97
C LYS A 256 -26.12 16.36 0.45
N MET A 257 -26.09 17.57 0.99
CA MET A 257 -26.65 17.85 2.31
C MET A 257 -28.18 17.69 2.34
N HIS A 258 -28.86 18.12 1.27
CA HIS A 258 -30.29 17.92 1.10
C HIS A 258 -30.66 16.44 0.97
N PHE A 259 -29.89 15.67 0.18
CA PHE A 259 -30.09 14.22 0.10
C PHE A 259 -29.94 13.56 1.47
N LEU A 260 -28.89 13.92 2.22
CA LEU A 260 -28.62 13.38 3.54
C LEU A 260 -29.77 13.61 4.53
N THR A 261 -30.33 14.82 4.55
CA THR A 261 -31.35 15.19 5.54
C THR A 261 -32.77 14.83 5.09
N ALA A 262 -33.09 14.89 3.80
CA ALA A 262 -34.46 14.73 3.29
C ALA A 262 -34.75 13.39 2.62
N HIS A 263 -33.75 12.68 2.11
CA HIS A 263 -33.95 11.50 1.25
C HIS A 263 -33.34 10.21 1.80
N ILE A 264 -32.22 10.29 2.52
CA ILE A 264 -31.58 9.11 3.11
C ILE A 264 -32.52 8.34 4.05
N PRO A 265 -33.30 8.97 4.94
CA PRO A 265 -34.28 8.25 5.75
C PRO A 265 -35.30 7.43 4.94
N ALA A 266 -35.96 8.06 3.96
CA ALA A 266 -36.93 7.40 3.10
C ALA A 266 -36.28 6.28 2.27
N PHE A 267 -35.03 6.48 1.85
CA PHE A 267 -34.24 5.49 1.17
C PHE A 267 -33.98 4.27 2.06
N ALA A 268 -33.49 4.48 3.28
CA ALA A 268 -33.22 3.43 4.26
C ALA A 268 -34.49 2.64 4.60
N ARG A 269 -35.64 3.32 4.74
CA ARG A 269 -36.91 2.65 4.99
C ARG A 269 -37.37 1.78 3.82
N ARG A 270 -37.15 2.22 2.59
CA ARG A 270 -37.53 1.49 1.38
C ARG A 270 -36.60 0.30 1.10
N HIS A 271 -35.30 0.50 1.24
CA HIS A 271 -34.29 -0.45 0.78
C HIS A 271 -33.62 -1.24 1.90
N ARG A 272 -33.84 -0.85 3.16
CA ARG A 272 -33.28 -1.47 4.36
C ARG A 272 -31.75 -1.51 4.38
N THR A 273 -31.06 -0.68 3.61
CA THR A 273 -29.60 -0.60 3.59
C THR A 273 -29.15 0.74 3.03
N LEU A 274 -27.93 1.17 3.41
CA LEU A 274 -27.26 2.34 2.86
C LEU A 274 -25.90 1.99 2.24
N GLY A 275 -25.19 0.98 2.75
CA GLY A 275 -23.85 0.63 2.27
C GLY A 275 -23.80 -0.52 1.24
N LEU A 276 -24.79 -1.42 1.20
CA LEU A 276 -24.73 -2.60 0.30
C LEU A 276 -24.79 -2.25 -1.19
N ILE A 277 -25.36 -1.08 -1.52
CA ILE A 277 -25.46 -0.56 -2.88
C ILE A 277 -24.42 0.52 -3.18
N SER A 278 -23.50 0.77 -2.25
CA SER A 278 -22.49 1.81 -2.40
C SER A 278 -21.41 1.38 -3.40
N GLU A 279 -20.56 2.33 -3.78
CA GLU A 279 -19.39 2.07 -4.63
C GLU A 279 -18.18 1.50 -3.84
N GLN A 280 -18.26 1.42 -2.51
CA GLN A 280 -17.17 0.91 -1.67
C GLN A 280 -16.71 -0.51 -2.05
N PRO A 281 -17.59 -1.48 -2.39
CA PRO A 281 -17.15 -2.78 -2.86
C PRO A 281 -16.39 -2.72 -4.19
N LEU A 282 -16.75 -1.79 -5.07
CA LEU A 282 -16.03 -1.57 -6.34
C LEU A 282 -14.64 -0.98 -6.10
N GLU A 283 -14.51 -0.03 -5.17
CA GLU A 283 -13.21 0.53 -4.77
C GLU A 283 -12.29 -0.56 -4.18
N SER A 284 -12.84 -1.43 -3.32
CA SER A 284 -12.10 -2.57 -2.76
C SER A 284 -11.66 -3.55 -3.86
N LEU A 285 -12.54 -3.81 -4.84
CA LEU A 285 -12.21 -4.65 -6.00
C LEU A 285 -11.09 -4.02 -6.84
N HIS A 286 -11.15 -2.70 -7.11
CA HIS A 286 -10.07 -1.98 -7.82
C HIS A 286 -8.74 -2.09 -7.08
N ALA A 287 -8.71 -1.91 -5.76
CA ALA A 287 -7.49 -2.08 -4.98
C ALA A 287 -6.91 -3.50 -5.10
N ARG A 288 -7.79 -4.51 -5.14
CA ARG A 288 -7.40 -5.91 -5.35
C ARG A 288 -6.85 -6.15 -6.76
N ILE A 289 -7.49 -5.59 -7.79
CA ILE A 289 -7.01 -5.62 -9.18
C ILE A 289 -5.61 -5.00 -9.26
N ASN A 290 -5.41 -3.78 -8.75
CA ASN A 290 -4.11 -3.10 -8.77
C ASN A 290 -3.00 -3.90 -8.07
N LYS A 291 -3.34 -4.64 -7.00
CA LYS A 291 -2.39 -5.54 -6.33
C LYS A 291 -2.02 -6.73 -7.23
N LEU A 292 -2.99 -7.34 -7.89
CA LEU A 292 -2.76 -8.46 -8.81
C LEU A 292 -2.03 -8.04 -10.08
N GLU A 293 -2.33 -6.87 -10.63
CA GLU A 293 -1.60 -6.31 -11.78
C GLU A 293 -0.11 -6.14 -11.46
N ARG A 294 0.21 -5.62 -10.27
CA ARG A 294 1.61 -5.52 -9.80
C ARG A 294 2.25 -6.89 -9.63
N GLN A 295 1.53 -7.85 -9.06
CA GLN A 295 2.00 -9.23 -8.91
C GLN A 295 2.31 -9.90 -10.27
N TYR A 296 1.49 -9.64 -11.29
CA TYR A 296 1.64 -10.19 -12.63
C TYR A 296 2.35 -9.24 -13.61
N SER A 297 3.01 -8.19 -13.12
CA SER A 297 3.69 -7.17 -13.95
C SER A 297 4.84 -7.72 -14.80
N ALA A 298 5.29 -8.95 -14.54
CA ALA A 298 6.31 -9.63 -15.34
C ALA A 298 5.82 -10.02 -16.74
N TYR A 299 4.51 -10.16 -16.96
CA TYR A 299 3.95 -10.45 -18.28
C TYR A 299 3.97 -9.19 -19.16
N ARG A 300 4.74 -9.24 -20.26
CA ARG A 300 4.83 -8.11 -21.22
C ARG A 300 3.57 -7.92 -22.07
N ASP A 301 2.79 -8.98 -22.22
CA ASP A 301 1.52 -8.96 -22.93
C ASP A 301 0.39 -8.60 -21.95
N VAL A 302 -0.19 -7.43 -22.15
CA VAL A 302 -1.30 -6.89 -21.33
C VAL A 302 -2.49 -7.82 -21.35
N GLU A 303 -2.81 -8.44 -22.48
CA GLU A 303 -3.96 -9.34 -22.56
C GLU A 303 -3.74 -10.58 -21.68
N ARG A 304 -2.53 -11.15 -21.75
CA ARG A 304 -2.14 -12.27 -20.90
C ARG A 304 -2.11 -11.90 -19.43
N GLN A 305 -1.57 -10.72 -19.09
CA GLN A 305 -1.57 -10.21 -17.72
C GLN A 305 -2.99 -10.10 -17.15
N MET A 306 -3.91 -9.50 -17.91
CA MET A 306 -5.31 -9.32 -17.49
C MET A 306 -6.05 -10.65 -17.36
N ARG A 307 -5.77 -11.64 -18.24
CA ARG A 307 -6.31 -13.00 -18.08
C ARG A 307 -5.87 -13.64 -16.77
N MET A 308 -4.60 -13.49 -16.37
CA MET A 308 -4.11 -14.02 -15.08
C MET A 308 -4.77 -13.32 -13.89
N VAL A 309 -4.89 -11.99 -13.94
CA VAL A 309 -5.61 -11.21 -12.91
C VAL A 309 -7.05 -11.70 -12.77
N ALA A 310 -7.78 -11.86 -13.88
CA ALA A 310 -9.16 -12.29 -13.89
C ALA A 310 -9.34 -13.73 -13.35
N GLN A 311 -8.46 -14.66 -13.74
CA GLN A 311 -8.47 -16.04 -13.23
C GLN A 311 -8.25 -16.08 -11.72
N GLU A 312 -7.28 -15.33 -11.22
CA GLU A 312 -6.96 -15.27 -9.80
C GLU A 312 -8.11 -14.64 -8.99
N LEU A 313 -8.76 -13.61 -9.53
CA LEU A 313 -9.98 -13.03 -8.92
C LEU A 313 -11.11 -14.05 -8.85
N TYR A 314 -11.35 -14.80 -9.93
CA TYR A 314 -12.40 -15.82 -9.98
C TYR A 314 -12.16 -16.93 -8.96
N ILE A 315 -10.92 -17.46 -8.88
CA ILE A 315 -10.57 -18.48 -7.89
C ILE A 315 -10.83 -17.95 -6.49
N LYS A 316 -10.37 -16.74 -6.19
CA LYS A 316 -10.52 -16.12 -4.88
C LYS A 316 -11.95 -15.74 -4.51
N SER A 317 -12.84 -15.52 -5.46
CA SER A 317 -14.27 -15.29 -5.19
C SER A 317 -15.06 -16.59 -5.03
N SER A 318 -14.59 -17.69 -5.63
CA SER A 318 -15.24 -19.01 -5.58
C SER A 318 -14.92 -19.86 -4.34
N VAL A 319 -14.08 -19.37 -3.43
CA VAL A 319 -13.66 -20.06 -2.17
C VAL A 319 -14.36 -19.48 -0.92
N LEU A 320 -15.37 -18.61 -1.11
CA LEU A 320 -16.28 -18.14 -0.07
C LEU A 320 -17.61 -18.91 -0.15
#